data_AF-A0A3M2HII4-F1
#
_entry.id   AF-A0A3M2HII4-F1
#
_cell.length_a   1.000
_cell.length_b   1.000
_cell.length_c   1.000
_cell.angle_alpha   90.00
_cell.angle_beta   90.00
_cell.angle_gamma   90.00
#
_symmetry.space_group_name_H-M   'P 1'
#
loop_
_entity.id
_entity.type
_entity.pdbx_description
1 polymer ?
#
loop_
_entity_poly.entity_id
_entity_poly.type
_entity_poly.pdbx_seq_one_letter_code
_entity_poly.pdbx_strand_id
1 'polypeptide(L)'
;MLSDALARFPRLDLVPAATHLEHLPRLSRHLGRDIWIKRDDLTPLALGGNKARKLEYLGADALAQGAEVLVTAGAIQSNHVRQTAALAARLGLGCLA
;
A
#
# COMPACT_ATOMS: atom_id res chain seq x y z
N MET A 1 0.47 22.73 -4.88
CA MET A 1 1.33 21.72 -4.21
C MET A 1 0.87 20.31 -4.58
N LEU A 2 1.65 19.26 -4.31
CA LEU A 2 1.27 17.87 -4.65
C LEU A 2 -0.07 17.47 -4.02
N SER A 3 -0.32 17.88 -2.77
CA SER A 3 -1.58 17.61 -2.07
C SER A 3 -2.80 18.16 -2.81
N ASP A 4 -2.71 19.38 -3.37
CA ASP A 4 -3.81 20.00 -4.12
C ASP A 4 -4.10 19.24 -5.42
N ALA A 5 -3.05 18.78 -6.10
CA ALA A 5 -3.19 18.01 -7.33
C ALA A 5 -3.84 16.64 -7.10
N LEU A 6 -3.67 16.07 -5.90
CA LEU A 6 -4.21 14.76 -5.52
C LEU A 6 -5.58 14.83 -4.84
N ALA A 7 -5.99 16.00 -4.32
CA ALA A 7 -7.24 16.17 -3.58
C ALA A 7 -8.51 15.75 -4.35
N ARG A 8 -8.45 15.79 -5.69
CA ARG A 8 -9.55 15.38 -6.58
C ARG A 8 -9.75 13.86 -6.69
N PHE A 9 -8.83 13.04 -6.17
CA PHE A 9 -8.93 11.59 -6.23
C PHE A 9 -9.32 11.03 -4.85
N PRO A 10 -10.42 10.26 -4.75
CA PRO A 10 -10.82 9.68 -3.47
C PRO A 10 -9.77 8.68 -2.99
N ARG A 11 -9.58 8.62 -1.67
CA ARG A 11 -8.54 7.82 -1.01
C ARG A 11 -9.05 7.25 0.30
N LEU A 12 -8.88 5.95 0.52
CA LEU A 12 -9.09 5.31 1.82
C LEU A 12 -7.92 5.61 2.77
N ASP A 13 -8.14 5.55 4.07
CA ASP A 13 -7.07 5.70 5.07
C ASP A 13 -6.54 4.33 5.52
N LEU A 14 -5.64 3.75 4.71
CA LEU A 14 -5.00 2.46 4.99
C LEU A 14 -3.59 2.64 5.59
N VAL A 15 -2.92 3.76 5.30
CA VAL A 15 -1.61 4.13 5.83
C VAL A 15 -1.73 5.51 6.50
N PRO A 16 -2.19 5.56 7.76
CA PRO A 16 -2.63 6.80 8.41
C PRO A 16 -1.48 7.75 8.75
N ALA A 17 -0.24 7.25 8.79
CA ALA A 17 0.95 8.04 9.11
C ALA A 17 2.11 7.74 8.15
N ALA A 18 3.00 8.71 7.99
CA ALA A 18 4.24 8.51 7.25
C ALA A 18 5.10 7.45 7.94
N THR A 19 5.49 6.42 7.20
CA THR A 19 6.40 5.37 7.68
C THR A 19 7.78 5.94 8.00
N HIS A 20 8.55 5.26 8.84
CA HIS A 20 9.87 5.75 9.25
C HIS A 20 10.85 5.84 8.07
N LEU A 21 11.70 6.86 8.08
CA LEU A 21 12.89 6.95 7.24
C LEU A 21 14.11 6.73 8.14
N GLU A 22 14.82 5.63 7.94
CA GLU A 22 15.89 5.18 8.83
C GLU A 22 17.24 5.27 8.11
N HIS A 23 18.24 5.87 8.76
CA HIS A 23 19.62 5.82 8.27
C HIS A 23 20.22 4.45 8.57
N LEU A 24 20.96 3.87 7.61
CA LEU A 24 21.59 2.55 7.75
C LEU A 24 23.11 2.66 7.93
N PRO A 25 23.63 3.13 9.09
CA PRO A 25 25.03 3.56 9.24
C PRO A 25 26.06 2.45 8.95
N ARG A 26 25.75 1.19 9.29
CA ARG A 26 26.64 0.06 9.00
C ARG A 26 26.73 -0.24 7.51
N LEU A 27 25.59 -0.21 6.81
CA LEU A 27 25.54 -0.42 5.36
C LEU A 27 26.15 0.76 4.61
N SER A 28 25.87 2.00 5.07
CA SER A 28 26.46 3.22 4.52
C SER A 28 27.98 3.16 4.56
N ARG A 29 28.56 2.77 5.71
CA ARG A 29 30.02 2.59 5.86
C ARG A 29 30.57 1.50 4.93
N HIS A 30 29.88 0.37 4.84
CA HIS A 30 30.32 -0.75 4.00
C HIS A 30 30.37 -0.39 2.51
N LEU A 31 29.42 0.41 2.03
CA LEU A 31 29.29 0.78 0.62
C LEU A 31 29.89 2.17 0.29
N GLY A 32 30.42 2.90 1.27
CA GLY A 32 31.02 4.22 1.08
C GLY A 32 30.03 5.30 0.62
N ARG A 33 28.75 5.18 0.95
CA ARG A 33 27.70 6.14 0.57
C ARG A 33 26.60 6.21 1.61
N ASP A 34 25.97 7.37 1.78
CA ASP A 34 24.81 7.51 2.67
C ASP A 34 23.60 6.73 2.13
N ILE A 35 23.16 5.74 2.91
CA ILE A 35 22.03 4.88 2.58
C ILE A 35 20.97 5.01 3.66
N TRP A 36 19.75 5.27 3.19
CA TRP A 36 18.55 5.37 4.01
C TRP A 36 17.51 4.39 3.48
N ILE A 37 16.62 3.94 4.36
CA ILE A 37 15.49 3.09 4.00
C ILE A 37 14.19 3.73 4.46
N LYS A 38 13.21 3.77 3.55
CA LYS A 38 11.83 4.13 3.85
C LYS A 38 11.07 2.86 4.19
N ARG A 39 10.58 2.76 5.43
CA ARG A 39 10.00 1.54 6.01
C ARG A 39 8.56 1.28 5.59
N ASP A 40 8.30 1.25 4.28
CA ASP A 40 6.97 0.93 3.73
C ASP A 40 6.58 -0.54 3.91
N ASP A 41 7.50 -1.38 4.35
CA ASP A 41 7.21 -2.70 4.90
C ASP A 41 6.35 -2.63 6.17
N LEU A 42 6.38 -1.53 6.92
CA LEU A 42 5.62 -1.34 8.17
C LEU A 42 4.22 -0.74 7.98
N THR A 43 3.66 -0.77 6.77
CA THR A 43 2.25 -0.41 6.58
C THR A 43 1.34 -1.44 7.28
N PRO A 44 0.21 -1.03 7.87
CA PRO A 44 -0.54 -1.91 8.78
C PRO A 44 -1.36 -3.01 8.08
N LEU A 45 -1.58 -2.89 6.77
CA LEU A 45 -2.45 -3.80 6.03
C LEU A 45 -1.74 -5.12 5.70
N ALA A 46 -2.16 -6.20 6.40
CA ALA A 46 -1.85 -7.59 6.09
C ALA A 46 -0.37 -7.83 5.74
N LEU A 47 0.49 -7.81 6.78
CA LEU A 47 1.96 -7.93 6.70
C LEU A 47 2.67 -6.77 5.97
N GLY A 48 1.95 -5.70 5.66
CA GLY A 48 2.51 -4.47 5.13
C GLY A 48 3.13 -4.58 3.73
N GLY A 49 3.82 -3.51 3.35
CA GLY A 49 4.41 -3.32 2.02
C GLY A 49 3.79 -2.19 1.22
N ASN A 50 4.38 -1.94 0.06
CA ASN A 50 4.06 -0.78 -0.78
C ASN A 50 2.68 -0.83 -1.45
N LYS A 51 1.98 -1.98 -1.51
CA LYS A 51 0.70 -2.05 -2.24
C LYS A 51 -0.43 -1.41 -1.47
N ALA A 52 -0.33 -1.32 -0.13
CA ALA A 52 -1.28 -0.58 0.68
C ALA A 52 -1.50 0.85 0.16
N ARG A 53 -0.44 1.56 -0.26
CA ARG A 53 -0.53 2.92 -0.81
C ARG A 53 -1.33 3.01 -2.11
N LYS A 54 -1.20 2.03 -2.99
CA LYS A 54 -1.97 1.97 -4.25
C LYS A 54 -3.43 1.63 -3.96
N LEU A 55 -3.63 0.68 -3.05
CA LEU A 55 -4.94 0.17 -2.66
C LEU A 55 -5.80 1.22 -1.97
N GLU A 56 -5.22 2.28 -1.38
CA GLU A 56 -5.99 3.41 -0.87
C GLU A 56 -6.83 4.08 -1.95
N TYR A 57 -6.25 4.31 -3.12
CA TYR A 57 -6.94 4.96 -4.24
C TYR A 57 -7.79 3.97 -5.02
N LEU A 58 -7.24 2.78 -5.32
CA LEU A 58 -7.96 1.75 -6.07
C LEU A 58 -9.19 1.23 -5.33
N GLY A 59 -9.08 1.07 -4.00
CA GLY A 59 -10.22 0.68 -3.16
C GLY A 59 -11.28 1.77 -3.07
N ALA A 60 -10.87 3.03 -2.93
CA ALA A 60 -11.80 4.15 -2.92
C ALA A 60 -12.56 4.28 -4.24
N ASP A 61 -11.87 4.11 -5.37
CA ASP A 61 -12.46 4.12 -6.71
C ASP A 61 -13.44 2.95 -6.90
N ALA A 62 -13.08 1.74 -6.47
CA ALA A 62 -13.98 0.58 -6.52
C ALA A 62 -15.28 0.81 -5.73
N LEU A 63 -15.20 1.41 -4.53
CA LEU A 63 -16.38 1.79 -3.76
C LEU A 63 -17.20 2.87 -4.46
N ALA A 64 -16.57 3.88 -5.05
CA ALA A 64 -17.24 4.95 -5.77
C ALA A 64 -18.00 4.43 -7.01
N GLN A 65 -17.49 3.37 -7.63
CA GLN A 65 -18.14 2.67 -8.74
C GLN A 65 -19.20 1.64 -8.31
N GLY A 66 -19.40 1.45 -7.00
CA GLY A 66 -20.36 0.46 -6.47
C GLY A 66 -19.94 -0.98 -6.72
N ALA A 67 -18.64 -1.27 -6.80
CA ALA A 67 -18.15 -2.62 -7.02
C ALA A 67 -18.43 -3.52 -5.80
N GLU A 68 -18.85 -4.76 -6.06
CA GLU A 68 -19.13 -5.78 -5.02
C GLU A 68 -17.98 -6.78 -4.85
N VAL A 69 -17.09 -6.88 -5.84
CA VAL A 69 -15.97 -7.85 -5.88
C VAL A 69 -14.71 -7.17 -6.41
N LEU A 70 -13.58 -7.35 -5.72
CA LEU A 70 -12.26 -6.97 -6.22
C LEU A 70 -11.64 -8.17 -6.97
N VAL A 71 -11.30 -7.97 -8.24
CA VAL A 71 -10.58 -8.96 -9.05
C VAL A 71 -9.14 -8.49 -9.26
N THR A 72 -8.17 -9.33 -8.92
CA THR A 72 -6.75 -9.08 -9.22
C THR A 72 -6.07 -10.40 -9.59
N ALA A 73 -4.79 -10.36 -9.96
CA ALA A 73 -4.02 -11.55 -10.29
C ALA A 73 -2.56 -11.42 -9.84
N GLY A 74 -1.90 -12.56 -9.74
CA GLY A 74 -0.47 -12.66 -9.48
C GLY A 74 -0.02 -14.09 -9.29
N ALA A 75 1.28 -14.28 -9.03
CA ALA A 75 1.79 -15.59 -8.61
C ALA A 75 1.19 -16.02 -7.27
N ILE A 76 1.27 -17.32 -6.95
CA ILE A 76 0.77 -17.91 -5.70
C ILE A 76 1.27 -17.17 -4.45
N GLN A 77 2.51 -16.66 -4.47
CA GLN A 77 3.15 -15.93 -3.38
C GLN A 77 3.07 -14.40 -3.52
N SER A 78 2.07 -13.88 -4.24
CA SER A 78 1.97 -12.45 -4.53
C SER A 78 1.57 -11.63 -3.29
N ASN A 79 2.48 -10.76 -2.84
CA ASN A 79 2.16 -9.74 -1.83
C ASN A 79 1.01 -8.81 -2.26
N HIS A 80 0.88 -8.54 -3.57
CA HIS A 80 -0.21 -7.70 -4.07
C HIS A 80 -1.56 -8.38 -3.86
N VAL A 81 -1.67 -9.64 -4.27
CA VAL A 81 -2.90 -10.44 -4.13
C VAL A 81 -3.28 -10.55 -2.65
N ARG A 82 -2.33 -10.85 -1.76
CA ARG A 82 -2.56 -10.88 -0.31
C ARG A 82 -3.15 -9.56 0.22
N GLN A 83 -2.54 -8.42 -0.13
CA GLN A 83 -3.00 -7.12 0.36
C GLN A 83 -4.34 -6.71 -0.27
N THR A 84 -4.62 -7.05 -1.53
CA THR A 84 -5.93 -6.82 -2.18
C THR A 84 -7.03 -7.64 -1.53
N ALA A 85 -6.78 -8.93 -1.26
CA ALA A 85 -7.73 -9.79 -0.56
C ALA A 85 -8.04 -9.28 0.85
N ALA A 86 -7.02 -8.83 1.58
CA ALA A 86 -7.20 -8.22 2.90
C ALA A 86 -8.02 -6.90 2.82
N LEU A 87 -7.80 -6.09 1.79
CA LEU A 87 -8.60 -4.89 1.58
C LEU A 87 -10.07 -5.25 1.29
N ALA A 88 -10.32 -6.20 0.38
CA ALA A 88 -11.67 -6.65 0.05
C ALA A 88 -12.43 -7.08 1.30
N ALA A 89 -11.81 -7.94 2.13
CA ALA A 89 -12.38 -8.38 3.40
C ALA A 89 -12.66 -7.22 4.37
N ARG A 90 -11.75 -6.24 4.47
CA ARG A 90 -11.94 -5.04 5.33
C ARG A 90 -13.10 -4.16 4.85
N LEU A 91 -13.34 -4.10 3.54
CA LEU A 91 -14.41 -3.30 2.94
C LEU A 91 -15.75 -4.06 2.83
N GLY A 92 -15.79 -5.35 3.19
CA GLY A 92 -16.98 -6.18 3.03
C GLY A 92 -17.27 -6.57 1.58
N LEU A 93 -16.26 -6.55 0.71
CA LEU A 93 -16.35 -6.93 -0.70
C LEU A 93 -15.92 -8.39 -0.92
N GLY A 94 -16.41 -9.00 -1.99
CA GLY A 94 -15.84 -10.25 -2.50
C GLY A 94 -14.42 -10.06 -3.03
N CYS A 95 -13.65 -11.14 -3.13
CA CYS A 95 -12.32 -11.13 -3.73
C CYS A 95 -12.14 -12.33 -4.66
N LEU A 96 -11.65 -12.07 -5.87
CA LEU A 96 -11.20 -13.08 -6.82
C LEU A 96 -9.74 -12.82 -7.20
N ALA A 97 -8.92 -13.87 -7.15
CA ALA A 97 -7.47 -13.80 -7.29
C ALA A 97 -6.95 -14.88 -8.24
#